data_AF-A0A5S4HBJ0-F1
#
_entry.id   AF-A0A5S4HBJ0-F1
#
_cell.length_a   1.000
_cell.length_b   1.000
_cell.length_c   1.000
_cell.angle_alpha   90.00
_cell.angle_beta   90.00
_cell.angle_gamma   90.00
#
_symmetry.space_group_name_H-M   'P 1'
#
loop_
_entity.id
_entity.type
_entity.pdbx_description
1 polymer ?
#
loop_
_entity_poly.entity_id
_entity_poly.type
_entity_poly.pdbx_seq_one_letter_code
_entity_poly.pdbx_strand_id
1 'polypeptide(L)'
;MEIESLAAALEREHHEIDEGIEVFTADPVAGERDREPLARAVRALRRHIYLEEELLFPALHAAGLMAPVLVMLREHGEMWGTLDALDDAPDDDAALTLCRRLNVQLLHHNMKEEKILYPELERVVPEPQEERLRAFLQTGEMPADWVCVRARG
;
A
#
# COMPACT_ATOMS: atom_id res chain seq x y z
N MET A 1 -7.26 -25.69 -9.63
CA MET A 1 -6.86 -24.78 -8.54
C MET A 1 -7.38 -23.43 -8.99
N GLU A 2 -8.38 -22.88 -8.31
CA GLU A 2 -8.95 -21.59 -8.69
C GLU A 2 -7.87 -20.51 -8.52
N ILE A 3 -7.71 -19.67 -9.54
CA ILE A 3 -6.82 -18.51 -9.46
C ILE A 3 -7.55 -17.46 -8.63
N GLU A 4 -6.90 -16.96 -7.60
CA GLU A 4 -7.43 -15.89 -6.77
C GLU A 4 -7.74 -14.63 -7.60
N SER A 5 -8.82 -13.91 -7.27
CA SER A 5 -9.17 -12.64 -7.92
C SER A 5 -8.14 -11.55 -7.62
N LEU A 6 -8.04 -10.55 -8.50
CA LEU A 6 -7.13 -9.42 -8.26
C LEU A 6 -7.49 -8.66 -6.97
N ALA A 7 -8.78 -8.44 -6.70
CA ALA A 7 -9.25 -7.81 -5.47
C ALA A 7 -8.79 -8.55 -4.21
N ALA A 8 -8.95 -9.88 -4.19
CA ALA A 8 -8.52 -10.70 -3.05
C ALA A 8 -6.99 -10.69 -2.88
N ALA A 9 -6.23 -10.65 -3.98
CA ALA A 9 -4.77 -10.55 -3.92
C ALA A 9 -4.30 -9.20 -3.34
N LEU A 10 -4.98 -8.10 -3.67
CA LEU A 10 -4.71 -6.76 -3.12
C LEU A 10 -5.09 -6.68 -1.63
N GLU A 11 -6.27 -7.18 -1.26
CA GLU A 11 -6.72 -7.28 0.15
C GLU A 11 -5.75 -8.09 1.01
N ARG A 12 -5.24 -9.22 0.49
CA ARG A 12 -4.20 -9.98 1.22
C ARG A 12 -2.94 -9.14 1.42
N GLU A 13 -2.49 -8.39 0.42
CA GLU A 13 -1.30 -7.55 0.53
C GLU A 13 -1.49 -6.42 1.56
N HIS A 14 -2.69 -5.85 1.66
CA HIS A 14 -3.04 -4.92 2.76
C HIS A 14 -2.82 -5.58 4.12
N HIS A 15 -3.36 -6.80 4.31
CA HIS A 15 -3.19 -7.54 5.56
C HIS A 15 -1.73 -7.88 5.87
N GLU A 16 -0.93 -8.26 4.88
CA GLU A 16 0.50 -8.55 5.05
C GLU A 16 1.30 -7.28 5.46
N ILE A 17 0.94 -6.12 4.89
CA ILE A 17 1.52 -4.82 5.26
C ILE A 17 1.13 -4.45 6.69
N ASP A 18 -0.16 -4.53 7.01
CA ASP A 18 -0.69 -4.22 8.34
C ASP A 18 -0.03 -5.12 9.41
N GLU A 19 0.08 -6.43 9.17
CA GLU A 19 0.73 -7.38 10.08
C GLU A 19 2.21 -6.99 10.35
N GLY A 20 2.96 -6.62 9.31
CA GLY A 20 4.36 -6.22 9.48
C GLY A 20 4.52 -4.95 10.33
N ILE A 21 3.59 -4.00 10.22
CA ILE A 21 3.56 -2.79 11.07
C ILE A 21 3.11 -3.17 12.49
N GLU A 22 2.08 -4.00 12.64
CA GLU A 22 1.55 -4.44 13.93
C GLU A 22 2.62 -5.16 14.75
N VAL A 23 3.37 -6.09 14.16
CA VAL A 23 4.49 -6.78 14.80
C VAL A 23 5.51 -5.78 15.36
N PHE A 24 5.84 -4.74 14.61
CA PHE A 24 6.74 -3.70 15.09
C PHE A 24 6.12 -2.82 16.19
N THR A 25 4.80 -2.63 16.21
CA THR A 25 4.14 -1.79 17.24
C THR A 25 3.81 -2.53 18.55
N ALA A 26 3.83 -3.86 18.55
CA ALA A 26 3.54 -4.68 19.72
C ALA A 26 4.62 -4.57 20.82
N ASP A 27 4.31 -4.93 22.06
CA ASP A 27 5.31 -4.95 23.13
C ASP A 27 6.38 -6.04 22.86
N PRO A 28 7.69 -5.73 22.95
CA PRO A 28 8.74 -6.68 22.62
C PRO A 28 8.84 -7.79 23.68
N VAL A 29 8.84 -9.05 23.23
CA VAL A 29 8.90 -10.22 24.12
C VAL A 29 10.28 -10.38 24.79
N ALA A 30 11.36 -9.93 24.14
CA ALA A 30 12.74 -10.14 24.58
C ALA A 30 13.53 -8.85 24.87
N GLY A 31 12.85 -7.70 25.00
CA GLY A 31 13.45 -6.40 25.32
C GLY A 31 14.01 -5.62 24.12
N GLU A 32 14.40 -6.30 23.04
CA GLU A 32 14.79 -5.68 21.77
C GLU A 32 13.66 -5.78 20.74
N ARG A 33 13.47 -4.72 19.95
CA ARG A 33 12.46 -4.62 18.91
C ARG A 33 13.06 -5.00 17.56
N ASP A 34 12.48 -6.01 16.90
CA ASP A 34 12.88 -6.38 15.54
C ASP A 34 12.30 -5.39 14.53
N ARG A 35 13.18 -4.72 13.76
CA ARG A 35 12.81 -3.76 12.71
C ARG A 35 12.58 -4.41 11.36
N GLU A 36 12.97 -5.68 11.16
CA GLU A 36 12.85 -6.34 9.86
C GLU A 36 11.39 -6.45 9.38
N PRO A 37 10.39 -6.81 10.21
CA PRO A 37 8.99 -6.82 9.79
C PRO A 37 8.50 -5.46 9.30
N LEU A 38 8.85 -4.38 10.01
CA LEU A 38 8.53 -3.01 9.60
C LEU A 38 9.20 -2.66 8.27
N ALA A 39 10.49 -2.96 8.14
CA ALA A 39 11.24 -2.65 6.93
C ALA A 39 10.65 -3.37 5.70
N ARG A 40 10.19 -4.62 5.86
CA ARG A 40 9.46 -5.34 4.80
C ARG A 40 8.12 -4.67 4.48
N ALA A 41 7.33 -4.32 5.48
CA ALA A 41 6.03 -3.66 5.29
C ALA A 41 6.16 -2.31 4.60
N VAL A 42 7.12 -1.47 5.00
CA VAL A 42 7.40 -0.17 4.36
C VAL A 42 7.77 -0.34 2.89
N ARG A 43 8.65 -1.30 2.56
CA ARG A 43 9.00 -1.60 1.17
C ARG A 43 7.79 -2.11 0.37
N ALA A 44 6.99 -3.00 0.97
CA ALA A 44 5.79 -3.53 0.35
C ALA A 44 4.76 -2.43 0.08
N LEU A 45 4.52 -1.52 1.03
CA LEU A 45 3.59 -0.41 0.86
C LEU A 45 4.02 0.58 -0.22
N ARG A 46 5.33 0.91 -0.32
CA ARG A 46 5.82 1.74 -1.43
C ARG A 46 5.59 1.07 -2.78
N ARG A 47 5.86 -0.24 -2.88
CA ARG A 47 5.59 -1.04 -4.10
C ARG A 47 4.09 -1.10 -4.41
N HIS A 48 3.24 -1.25 -3.39
CA HIS A 48 1.79 -1.28 -3.52
C HIS A 48 1.27 0.02 -4.14
N ILE A 49 1.63 1.16 -3.54
CA ILE A 49 1.30 2.50 -4.04
C ILE A 49 1.76 2.68 -5.50
N TYR A 50 2.96 2.21 -5.86
CA TYR A 50 3.41 2.23 -7.25
C TYR A 50 2.53 1.41 -8.19
N LEU A 51 2.23 0.15 -7.82
CA LEU A 51 1.35 -0.71 -8.61
C LEU A 51 0.02 -0.01 -8.85
N GLU A 52 -0.54 0.58 -7.80
CA GLU A 52 -1.83 1.22 -7.91
C GLU A 52 -1.80 2.45 -8.79
N GLU A 53 -0.90 3.39 -8.53
CA GLU A 53 -0.85 4.66 -9.26
C GLU A 53 -0.50 4.49 -10.74
N GLU A 54 0.43 3.60 -11.05
CA GLU A 54 0.98 3.47 -12.41
C GLU A 54 0.28 2.38 -13.22
N LEU A 55 -0.24 1.33 -12.58
CA LEU A 55 -0.76 0.15 -13.28
C LEU A 55 -2.28 -0.03 -13.14
N LEU A 56 -2.89 0.42 -12.04
CA LEU A 56 -4.31 0.17 -11.75
C LEU A 56 -5.19 1.41 -11.93
N PHE A 57 -4.87 2.51 -11.23
CA PHE A 57 -5.65 3.75 -11.20
C PHE A 57 -5.90 4.37 -12.58
N PRO A 58 -5.01 4.26 -13.60
CA PRO A 58 -5.32 4.73 -14.94
C PRO A 58 -6.58 4.07 -15.53
N ALA A 59 -6.79 2.77 -15.30
CA ALA A 59 -7.96 2.05 -15.79
C ALA A 59 -9.24 2.48 -15.04
N LEU A 60 -9.17 2.61 -13.71
CA LEU A 60 -10.28 3.09 -12.89
C LEU A 60 -10.70 4.53 -13.25
N HIS A 61 -9.72 5.42 -13.43
CA HIS A 61 -9.97 6.78 -13.86
C HIS A 61 -10.66 6.82 -15.24
N ALA A 62 -10.17 6.05 -16.21
CA ALA A 62 -10.77 5.96 -17.54
C ALA A 62 -12.20 5.40 -17.52
N ALA A 63 -12.52 4.54 -16.54
CA ALA A 63 -13.85 3.98 -16.33
C ALA A 63 -14.82 4.91 -15.58
N GLY A 64 -14.43 6.17 -15.31
CA GLY A 64 -15.29 7.19 -14.69
C GLY A 64 -15.13 7.34 -13.18
N LEU A 65 -14.18 6.65 -12.55
CA LEU A 65 -13.94 6.72 -11.10
C LEU A 65 -12.94 7.83 -10.73
N MET A 66 -13.01 8.98 -11.41
CA MET A 66 -12.08 10.09 -11.20
C MET A 66 -12.03 10.58 -9.76
N ALA A 67 -13.19 10.83 -9.15
CA ALA A 67 -13.26 11.37 -7.80
C ALA A 67 -12.62 10.45 -6.74
N PRO A 68 -12.97 9.15 -6.64
CA PRO A 68 -12.30 8.26 -5.68
C PRO A 68 -10.81 8.08 -5.97
N VAL A 69 -10.38 8.00 -7.24
CA VAL A 69 -8.95 7.94 -7.59
C VAL A 69 -8.19 9.18 -7.11
N LEU A 70 -8.75 10.38 -7.25
CA LEU A 70 -8.11 11.61 -6.76
C LEU A 70 -7.98 11.64 -5.23
N VAL A 71 -8.90 11.01 -4.51
CA VAL A 71 -8.80 10.84 -3.04
C VAL A 71 -7.66 9.88 -2.71
N MET A 72 -7.56 8.73 -3.37
CA MET A 72 -6.47 7.77 -3.14
C MET A 72 -5.10 8.38 -3.42
N LEU A 73 -4.93 9.08 -4.55
CA LEU A 73 -3.69 9.79 -4.87
C LEU A 73 -3.27 10.79 -3.77
N ARG A 74 -4.23 11.53 -3.20
CA ARG A 74 -3.95 12.45 -2.08
C ARG A 74 -3.47 11.67 -0.85
N GLU A 75 -4.15 10.58 -0.51
CA GLU A 75 -3.84 9.76 0.66
C GLU A 75 -2.51 9.03 0.51
N HIS A 76 -2.17 8.57 -0.69
CA HIS A 76 -0.84 8.07 -1.03
C HIS A 76 0.24 9.11 -0.76
N GLY A 77 0.02 10.38 -1.13
CA GLY A 77 0.95 11.46 -0.80
C GLY A 77 1.14 11.64 0.71
N GLU A 78 0.06 11.57 1.48
CA GLU A 78 0.11 11.69 2.94
C GLU A 78 0.81 10.48 3.60
N MET A 79 0.60 9.28 3.08
CA MET A 79 1.29 8.07 3.53
C MET A 79 2.76 8.09 3.13
N TRP A 80 3.08 8.52 1.90
CA TRP A 80 4.45 8.63 1.41
C TRP A 80 5.30 9.54 2.30
N GLY A 81 4.76 10.70 2.70
CA GLY A 81 5.44 11.57 3.67
C GLY A 81 5.63 10.94 5.06
N THR A 82 4.70 10.09 5.50
CA THR A 82 4.89 9.30 6.74
C THR A 82 5.98 8.24 6.56
N LEU A 83 6.06 7.59 5.40
CA LEU A 83 7.08 6.59 5.08
C LEU A 83 8.47 7.21 4.98
N ASP A 84 8.60 8.37 4.34
CA ASP A 84 9.87 9.12 4.29
C ASP A 84 10.33 9.50 5.71
N ALA A 85 9.40 9.94 6.57
CA ALA A 85 9.72 10.23 7.96
C ALA A 85 10.10 8.97 8.78
N LEU A 86 9.57 7.80 8.43
CA LEU A 86 9.93 6.52 9.06
C LEU A 86 11.36 6.11 8.70
N ASP A 87 11.78 6.33 7.46
CA ASP A 87 13.15 6.07 7.01
C ASP A 87 14.17 6.93 7.78
N ASP A 88 13.77 8.16 8.15
CA ASP A 88 14.59 9.12 8.91
C ASP A 88 14.40 9.05 10.44
N ALA A 89 13.62 8.10 10.96
CA ALA A 89 13.29 8.05 12.38
C ALA A 89 14.54 7.79 13.26
N PRO A 90 14.83 8.65 14.27
CA PRO A 90 16.08 8.58 15.03
C PRO A 90 16.15 7.42 16.04
N ASP A 91 15.00 6.93 16.48
CA ASP A 91 14.87 5.87 17.49
C ASP A 91 13.55 5.10 17.32
N ASP A 92 13.35 4.08 18.17
CA ASP A 92 12.13 3.26 18.15
C ASP A 92 10.89 4.04 18.58
N ASP A 93 11.01 5.03 19.47
CA ASP A 93 9.86 5.80 19.97
C ASP A 93 9.29 6.73 18.89
N ALA A 94 10.17 7.38 18.12
CA ALA A 94 9.80 8.15 16.94
C ALA A 94 9.15 7.24 15.88
N ALA A 95 9.77 6.09 15.60
CA ALA A 95 9.23 5.12 14.65
C ALA A 95 7.84 4.61 15.09
N LEU A 96 7.65 4.27 16.37
CA LEU A 96 6.35 3.84 16.92
C LEU A 96 5.28 4.91 16.75
N THR A 97 5.63 6.18 16.95
CA THR A 97 4.68 7.29 16.76
C THR A 97 4.24 7.42 15.30
N LEU A 98 5.19 7.27 14.37
CA LEU A 98 4.91 7.30 12.94
C LEU A 98 4.14 6.05 12.47
N CYS A 99 4.44 4.86 12.97
CA CYS A 99 3.67 3.64 12.69
C CYS A 99 2.21 3.75 13.15
N ARG A 100 1.96 4.33 14.33
CA ARG A 100 0.58 4.58 14.80
C ARG A 100 -0.17 5.54 13.88
N ARG A 101 0.51 6.57 13.38
CA ARG A 101 -0.06 7.47 12.37
C ARG A 101 -0.35 6.71 11.07
N LEU A 102 0.60 5.92 10.58
CA LEU A 102 0.46 5.14 9.36
C LEU A 102 -0.71 4.16 9.44
N ASN A 103 -0.88 3.44 10.57
CA ASN A 103 -2.02 2.54 10.78
C ASN A 103 -3.38 3.26 10.67
N VAL A 104 -3.49 4.50 11.17
CA VAL A 104 -4.74 5.28 11.02
C VAL A 104 -4.95 5.69 9.56
N GLN A 105 -3.88 6.03 8.83
CA GLN A 105 -3.95 6.35 7.40
C GLN A 105 -4.42 5.12 6.60
N LEU A 106 -3.76 3.98 6.79
CA LEU A 106 -4.07 2.70 6.14
C LEU A 106 -5.50 2.24 6.45
N LEU A 107 -5.93 2.27 7.71
CA LEU A 107 -7.29 1.86 8.10
C LEU A 107 -8.37 2.56 7.28
N HIS A 108 -8.25 3.88 7.11
CA HIS A 108 -9.21 4.65 6.33
C HIS A 108 -9.04 4.44 4.83
N HIS A 109 -7.81 4.37 4.36
CA HIS A 109 -7.44 4.22 2.97
C HIS A 109 -7.89 2.85 2.42
N ASN A 110 -7.44 1.75 3.04
CA ASN A 110 -7.77 0.37 2.68
C ASN A 110 -9.29 0.16 2.64
N MET A 111 -10.03 0.67 3.64
CA MET A 111 -11.49 0.58 3.66
C MET A 111 -12.15 1.23 2.43
N LYS A 112 -11.61 2.34 1.91
CA LYS A 112 -12.15 2.98 0.71
C LYS A 112 -11.84 2.16 -0.53
N GLU A 113 -10.65 1.61 -0.64
CA GLU A 113 -10.28 0.76 -1.78
C GLU A 113 -11.12 -0.49 -1.82
N GLU A 114 -11.16 -1.24 -0.72
CA GLU A 114 -11.89 -2.51 -0.61
C GLU A 114 -13.40 -2.35 -0.80
N LYS A 115 -13.99 -1.21 -0.40
CA LYS A 115 -15.45 -0.99 -0.49
C LYS A 115 -15.89 -0.19 -1.71
N ILE A 116 -15.00 0.54 -2.36
CA ILE A 116 -15.36 1.46 -3.45
C ILE A 116 -14.60 1.15 -4.74
N LEU A 117 -13.29 0.91 -4.69
CA LEU A 117 -12.47 0.72 -5.90
C LEU A 117 -12.42 -0.76 -6.30
N TYR A 118 -12.08 -1.65 -5.38
CA TYR A 118 -11.87 -3.09 -5.65
C TYR A 118 -13.11 -3.83 -6.17
N PRO A 119 -14.36 -3.49 -5.77
CA PRO A 119 -15.55 -4.08 -6.37
C PRO A 119 -15.72 -3.78 -7.87
N GLU A 120 -15.05 -2.75 -8.38
CA GLU A 120 -15.14 -2.34 -9.79
C GLU A 120 -14.11 -3.04 -10.68
N LEU A 121 -13.14 -3.78 -10.10
CA LEU A 121 -12.01 -4.34 -10.84
C LEU A 121 -12.45 -5.30 -11.94
N GLU A 122 -13.33 -6.25 -11.63
CA GLU A 122 -13.84 -7.23 -12.61
C GLU A 122 -14.52 -6.55 -13.81
N ARG A 123 -15.08 -5.35 -13.61
CA ARG A 123 -15.76 -4.58 -14.66
C ARG A 123 -14.77 -3.77 -15.51
N VAL A 124 -13.68 -3.28 -14.93
CA VAL A 124 -12.83 -2.24 -15.51
C VAL A 124 -11.44 -2.71 -15.92
N VAL A 125 -10.97 -3.83 -15.36
CA VAL A 125 -9.65 -4.39 -15.62
C VAL A 125 -9.80 -5.65 -16.48
N PRO A 126 -9.34 -5.66 -17.74
CA PRO A 126 -9.42 -6.85 -18.56
C PRO A 126 -8.45 -7.94 -18.07
N GLU A 127 -8.79 -9.21 -18.29
CA GLU A 127 -8.05 -10.38 -17.80
C GLU A 127 -6.52 -10.34 -18.03
N PRO A 128 -5.99 -9.92 -19.20
CA PRO A 128 -4.53 -9.82 -19.38
C PRO A 128 -3.86 -8.77 -18.48
N GLN A 129 -4.58 -7.70 -18.13
CA GLN A 129 -4.09 -6.69 -17.20
C GLN A 129 -4.18 -7.20 -15.75
N GLU A 130 -5.24 -7.92 -15.39
CA GLU A 130 -5.34 -8.56 -14.08
C GLU A 130 -4.21 -9.57 -13.84
N GLU A 131 -3.88 -10.40 -14.84
CA GLU A 131 -2.77 -11.34 -14.76
C GLU A 131 -1.44 -10.61 -14.52
N ARG A 132 -1.19 -9.51 -15.25
CA ARG A 132 0.00 -8.68 -15.06
C ARG A 132 0.06 -8.06 -13.66
N LEU A 133 -1.06 -7.56 -13.15
CA LEU A 133 -1.14 -6.98 -11.80
C LEU A 133 -0.87 -8.04 -10.74
N ARG A 134 -1.49 -9.23 -10.84
CA ARG A 134 -1.21 -10.36 -9.94
C ARG A 134 0.26 -10.79 -9.97
N ALA A 135 0.88 -10.87 -11.15
CA ALA A 135 2.29 -11.20 -11.27
C ALA A 135 3.19 -10.14 -10.62
N PHE A 136 2.83 -8.86 -10.74
CA PHE A 136 3.54 -7.76 -10.10
C PHE A 136 3.40 -7.78 -8.58
N LEU A 137 2.23 -8.11 -8.01
CA LEU A 137 2.07 -8.26 -6.55
C LEU A 137 3.03 -9.32 -5.98
N GLN A 138 3.29 -10.40 -6.72
CA GLN A 138 4.15 -11.49 -6.26
C GLN A 138 5.66 -11.19 -6.32
N THR A 139 6.10 -10.51 -7.39
CA THR A 139 7.53 -10.42 -7.73
C THR A 139 7.96 -9.08 -8.32
N GLY A 140 7.03 -8.15 -8.48
CA GLY A 140 7.30 -6.85 -9.07
C GLY A 140 8.21 -6.01 -8.21
N GLU A 141 9.01 -5.17 -8.85
CA GLU A 141 9.83 -4.16 -8.19
C GLU A 141 9.41 -2.78 -8.68
N MET A 142 9.35 -1.84 -7.75
CA MET A 142 9.18 -0.42 -8.06
C MET A 142 10.52 0.16 -8.54
N PRO A 143 10.54 1.07 -9.53
CA PRO A 143 11.78 1.76 -9.92
C PRO A 143 12.39 2.52 -8.73
N ALA A 144 13.72 2.47 -8.59
CA ALA A 144 14.42 3.00 -7.41
C ALA A 144 14.18 4.49 -7.14
N ASP A 145 14.07 5.30 -8.20
CA ASP A 145 13.88 6.76 -8.10
C ASP A 145 12.39 7.16 -8.21
N TRP A 146 11.47 6.19 -8.16
CA TRP A 146 10.06 6.49 -8.25
C TRP A 146 9.53 7.03 -6.92
N VAL A 147 8.73 8.09 -7.03
CA VAL A 147 7.99 8.70 -5.92
C VAL A 147 6.52 8.82 -6.30
N CYS A 148 5.61 8.72 -5.33
CA CYS A 148 4.18 8.84 -5.60
C CYS A 148 3.81 10.20 -6.20
N VAL A 149 2.75 10.24 -7.00
CA VAL A 149 2.33 11.41 -7.77
C VAL A 149 2.19 12.67 -6.90
N ARG A 150 1.72 12.53 -5.66
CA ARG A 150 1.51 13.65 -4.73
C ARG A 150 2.71 13.98 -3.84
N ALA A 151 3.80 13.21 -3.91
CA ALA A 151 5.09 13.53 -3.27
C ALA A 151 6.11 14.13 -4.26
N ARG A 152 5.86 14.06 -5.57
CA ARG A 152 6.60 14.82 -6.59
C ARG A 152 6.30 16.31 -6.39
N GLY A 153 7.33 17.09 -6.05
CA GLY A 153 7.22 18.52 -5.76
C GLY A 153 6.58 19.36 -6.87
#